data_AF-A0A438JK31-F1
#
_entry.id   AF-A0A438JK31-F1
#
_cell.length_a   1.000
_cell.length_b   1.000
_cell.length_c   1.000
_cell.angle_alpha   90.00
_cell.angle_beta   90.00
_cell.angle_gamma   90.00
#
_symmetry.space_group_name_H-M   'P 1'
#
loop_
_entity.id
_entity.type
_entity.pdbx_description
1 polymer ?
#
loop_
_entity_poly.entity_id
_entity_poly.type
_entity_poly.pdbx_seq_one_letter_code
_entity_poly.pdbx_strand_id
1 'polypeptide(L)'
;MSLRQRPPAAAGSQYGANRSSQPPNPEEEAYNIIPIHNLIADHPSLRYPEVRAAAYALRAVGSLRKPPFGAWHEHMDLLDWLGLFFGFQSDNVRNQREHLVLHLANAQMRLQPPPDNIDTLDPGVLRRFRRKLLSNYSAWCSFLGRKSNVWIRDSAPDPRRELLYTGLYLLIWGESANLRFMPECISYIFHHMAMELNRILEDYIDENTGQPVLPSISGENAYLARVVKPIYETVHNEVERSKNGTAPHSAWRNYDDINEYFWSPRCFQKLKWPMDLGSNFFALSSKSKHVGKTGFVEQRSFWNLFRSFDRLWVMLILFLQAAIIVAWEGKEYPWQALESRYVQVRVLTVFFTWSALRLLQSLLDAGCNIA
;
A
#
# COMPACT_ATOMS: atom_id res chain seq x y z
N MET A 1 -43.32 13.89 23.38
CA MET A 1 -42.68 15.21 23.18
C MET A 1 -42.37 15.79 24.54
N SER A 2 -41.10 15.78 24.94
CA SER A 2 -40.62 16.34 26.22
C SER A 2 -39.34 17.13 25.91
N LEU A 3 -39.51 18.43 25.66
CA LEU A 3 -38.42 19.39 25.49
C LEU A 3 -37.82 19.71 26.87
N ARG A 4 -36.66 19.12 27.18
CA ARG A 4 -35.85 19.53 28.35
C ARG A 4 -35.09 20.81 27.99
N GLN A 5 -35.52 21.92 28.56
CA GLN A 5 -34.85 23.22 28.52
C GLN A 5 -33.48 23.14 29.23
N ARG A 6 -32.44 23.70 28.62
CA ARG A 6 -31.13 23.93 29.27
C ARG A 6 -31.22 25.16 30.19
N PRO A 7 -30.58 25.16 31.37
CA PRO A 7 -30.53 26.33 32.23
C PRO A 7 -29.60 27.41 31.64
N PRO A 8 -29.82 28.71 31.95
CA PRO A 8 -29.02 29.80 31.41
C PRO A 8 -27.63 29.85 32.04
N ALA A 9 -26.66 30.33 31.27
CA ALA A 9 -25.28 30.50 31.70
C ALA A 9 -25.16 31.59 32.77
N ALA A 10 -24.45 31.29 33.86
CA ALA A 10 -24.13 32.25 34.90
C ALA A 10 -23.13 33.31 34.38
N ALA A 11 -23.46 34.57 34.62
CA ALA A 11 -22.59 35.71 34.34
C ALA A 11 -21.60 35.95 35.49
N GLY A 12 -20.34 36.23 35.15
CA GLY A 12 -19.46 37.09 35.93
C GLY A 12 -18.19 36.46 36.51
N SER A 13 -17.05 36.76 35.89
CA SER A 13 -15.95 37.43 36.60
C SER A 13 -14.98 38.04 35.58
N GLN A 14 -15.07 39.35 35.41
CA GLN A 14 -14.09 40.20 34.74
C GLN A 14 -12.84 40.31 35.61
N TYR A 15 -11.68 39.82 35.15
CA TYR A 15 -10.37 40.36 35.52
C TYR A 15 -9.35 40.11 34.39
N GLY A 16 -8.71 41.18 33.92
CA GLY A 16 -7.44 41.13 33.18
C GLY A 16 -7.52 41.35 31.67
N ALA A 17 -7.59 42.61 31.25
CA ALA A 17 -7.38 43.03 29.87
C ALA A 17 -5.88 43.00 29.47
N ASN A 18 -5.65 42.99 28.16
CA ASN A 18 -4.39 43.06 27.41
C ASN A 18 -3.63 41.74 27.13
N ARG A 19 -4.15 41.00 26.14
CA ARG A 19 -3.28 40.39 25.12
C ARG A 19 -3.80 40.80 23.75
N SER A 20 -2.91 41.36 22.94
CA SER A 20 -3.11 41.63 21.53
C SER A 20 -3.48 40.34 20.80
N SER A 21 -4.78 40.10 20.63
CA SER A 21 -5.27 39.05 19.75
C SER A 21 -5.18 39.57 18.32
N GLN A 22 -4.06 39.30 17.65
CA GLN A 22 -4.11 39.17 16.19
C GLN A 22 -5.19 38.12 15.87
N PRO A 23 -6.06 38.37 14.88
CA PRO A 23 -6.98 37.33 14.44
C PRO A 23 -6.14 36.12 13.99
N PRO A 24 -6.53 34.88 14.35
CA PRO A 24 -5.84 33.69 13.88
C PRO A 24 -5.84 33.68 12.36
N ASN A 25 -4.70 33.34 11.76
CA ASN A 25 -4.56 33.33 10.32
C ASN A 25 -5.49 32.22 9.77
N PRO A 26 -6.36 32.47 8.78
CA PRO A 26 -7.33 31.47 8.29
C PRO A 26 -6.69 30.18 7.73
N GLU A 27 -5.38 30.16 7.55
CA GLU A 27 -4.60 28.99 7.12
C GLU A 27 -4.16 28.07 8.27
N GLU A 28 -4.42 28.42 9.54
CA GLU A 28 -3.93 27.71 10.74
C GLU A 28 -4.83 26.58 11.28
N GLU A 29 -6.07 26.39 10.80
CA GLU A 29 -6.96 25.30 11.24
C GLU A 29 -7.61 24.60 10.02
N ALA A 30 -7.80 23.26 9.94
CA ALA A 30 -8.69 22.53 10.83
C ALA A 30 -8.64 20.98 10.75
N TYR A 31 -7.58 20.34 10.20
CA TYR A 31 -7.57 18.86 10.06
C TYR A 31 -6.62 18.13 11.01
N ASN A 32 -5.57 18.80 11.48
CA ASN A 32 -4.56 18.21 12.34
C ASN A 32 -4.89 18.44 13.81
N ILE A 33 -4.84 17.38 14.62
CA ILE A 33 -5.25 17.40 16.04
C ILE A 33 -4.15 18.01 16.90
N ILE A 34 -2.89 17.95 16.47
CA ILE A 34 -1.75 18.46 17.24
C ILE A 34 -1.17 19.70 16.55
N PRO A 35 -0.94 20.82 17.27
CA PRO A 35 -0.30 22.02 16.71
C PRO A 35 1.22 21.85 16.60
N ILE A 36 1.67 20.94 15.74
CA ILE A 36 3.10 20.60 15.59
C ILE A 36 3.90 21.78 15.01
N HIS A 37 3.23 22.67 14.27
CA HIS A 37 3.80 23.90 13.73
C HIS A 37 3.98 24.99 14.80
N ASN A 38 3.19 24.96 15.88
CA ASN A 38 3.24 25.95 16.96
C ASN A 38 3.41 25.26 18.33
N LEU A 39 4.64 24.93 18.70
CA LEU A 39 4.98 24.35 20.01
C LEU A 39 4.74 25.30 21.20
N ILE A 40 4.43 26.57 20.93
CA ILE A 40 4.11 27.59 21.94
C ILE A 40 2.58 27.69 22.13
N ALA A 41 1.79 27.03 21.28
CA ALA A 41 0.35 26.98 21.42
C ALA A 41 -0.04 26.33 22.76
N ASP A 42 -1.01 26.91 23.46
CA ASP A 42 -1.56 26.34 24.68
C ASP A 42 -2.51 25.18 24.32
N HIS A 43 -1.93 24.05 23.90
CA HIS A 43 -2.67 22.87 23.49
C HIS A 43 -2.38 21.68 24.41
N PRO A 44 -3.41 20.93 24.87
CA PRO A 44 -3.23 19.84 25.85
C PRO A 44 -2.24 18.75 25.42
N SER A 45 -2.11 18.48 24.12
CA SER A 45 -1.18 17.46 23.62
C SER A 45 0.30 17.81 23.85
N LEU A 46 0.65 19.09 23.92
CA LEU A 46 2.03 19.54 24.17
C LEU A 46 2.45 19.40 25.65
N ARG A 47 1.50 19.07 26.54
CA ARG A 47 1.81 18.72 27.94
C ARG A 47 2.59 17.42 28.05
N TYR A 48 2.41 16.50 27.11
CA TYR A 48 3.12 15.22 27.07
C TYR A 48 4.55 15.42 26.55
N PRO A 49 5.59 15.10 27.36
CA PRO A 49 6.98 15.29 26.97
C PRO A 49 7.37 14.47 25.73
N GLU A 50 6.75 13.30 25.51
CA GLU A 50 7.04 12.44 24.36
C GLU A 50 6.58 13.06 23.04
N VAL A 51 5.46 13.80 23.06
CA VAL A 51 4.96 14.55 21.90
C VAL A 51 5.93 15.70 21.58
N ARG A 52 6.41 16.42 22.59
CA ARG A 52 7.42 17.48 22.42
C ARG A 52 8.74 16.91 21.91
N ALA A 53 9.20 15.80 22.47
CA ALA A 53 10.43 15.12 22.09
C ALA A 53 10.42 14.72 20.60
N ALA A 54 9.32 14.10 20.15
CA ALA A 54 9.16 13.72 18.75
C ALA A 54 9.09 14.94 17.81
N ALA A 55 8.31 15.97 18.18
CA ALA A 55 8.20 17.19 17.39
C ALA A 55 9.53 17.98 17.32
N TYR A 56 10.28 18.05 18.43
CA TYR A 56 11.59 18.68 18.48
C TYR A 56 12.62 17.94 17.61
N ALA A 57 12.60 16.61 17.62
CA ALA A 57 13.47 15.80 16.78
C ALA A 57 13.27 16.07 15.28
N LEU A 58 12.02 16.35 14.84
CA LEU A 58 11.75 16.74 13.45
C LEU A 58 12.28 18.13 13.07
N ARG A 59 12.37 19.06 14.02
CA ARG A 59 12.92 20.41 13.78
C ARG A 59 14.44 20.44 13.72
N ALA A 60 15.13 19.33 14.02
CA ALA A 60 16.58 19.23 13.99
C ALA A 60 17.15 19.16 12.56
N VAL A 61 16.79 20.11 11.70
CA VAL A 61 17.26 20.23 10.30
C VAL A 61 18.77 20.51 10.25
N GLY A 62 19.29 21.30 11.20
CA GLY A 62 20.72 21.55 11.34
C GLY A 62 21.35 22.18 10.09
N SER A 63 22.46 21.62 9.63
CA SER A 63 23.25 22.12 8.51
C SER A 63 22.84 21.58 7.14
N LEU A 64 21.63 21.01 7.00
CA LEU A 64 21.18 20.51 5.70
C LEU A 64 21.11 21.65 4.67
N ARG A 65 21.54 21.36 3.45
CA ARG A 65 21.39 22.28 2.32
C ARG A 65 19.93 22.64 2.12
N LYS A 66 19.65 23.93 1.93
CA LYS A 66 18.29 24.44 1.70
C LYS A 66 17.79 24.06 0.30
N PRO A 67 16.50 23.73 0.14
CA PRO A 67 15.92 23.44 -1.17
C PRO A 67 15.99 24.67 -2.08
N PRO A 68 16.29 24.49 -3.38
CA PRO A 68 16.51 25.62 -4.29
C PRO A 68 15.23 26.30 -4.79
N PHE A 69 14.07 25.61 -4.76
CA PHE A 69 12.84 26.06 -5.44
C PHE A 69 11.71 26.52 -4.50
N GLY A 70 12.05 26.99 -3.30
CA GLY A 70 11.06 27.51 -2.35
C GLY A 70 11.68 28.40 -1.28
N ALA A 71 10.88 29.29 -0.69
CA ALA A 71 11.33 30.11 0.43
C ALA A 71 11.53 29.22 1.67
N TRP A 72 12.79 29.00 2.07
CA TRP A 72 13.09 28.27 3.30
C TRP A 72 12.92 29.19 4.52
N HIS A 73 12.01 28.83 5.42
CA HIS A 73 11.71 29.55 6.66
C HIS A 73 12.26 28.77 7.87
N GLU A 74 12.63 29.49 8.94
CA GLU A 74 13.26 28.89 10.13
C GLU A 74 12.35 27.92 10.91
N HIS A 75 11.03 28.03 10.75
CA HIS A 75 10.06 27.16 11.42
C HIS A 75 9.83 25.83 10.71
N MET A 76 10.40 25.63 9.52
CA MET A 76 10.23 24.41 8.73
C MET A 76 11.08 23.26 9.24
N ASP A 77 10.55 22.05 9.11
CA ASP A 77 11.12 20.83 9.67
C ASP A 77 11.66 19.86 8.60
N LEU A 78 12.12 18.69 9.02
CA LEU A 78 12.65 17.67 8.10
C LEU A 78 11.62 17.16 7.08
N LEU A 79 10.32 17.21 7.40
CA LEU A 79 9.26 16.76 6.50
C LEU A 79 8.95 17.84 5.44
N ASP A 80 8.98 19.13 5.82
CA ASP A 80 8.94 20.24 4.86
C ASP A 80 10.14 20.18 3.92
N TRP A 81 11.33 19.88 4.46
CA TRP A 81 12.55 19.71 3.66
C TRP A 81 12.39 18.62 2.60
N LEU A 82 11.87 17.45 2.97
CA LEU A 82 11.55 16.38 2.01
C LEU A 82 10.48 16.81 1.01
N GLY A 83 9.43 17.48 1.49
CA GLY A 83 8.34 18.02 0.69
C GLY A 83 8.82 18.91 -0.44
N LEU A 84 9.69 19.87 -0.12
CA LEU A 84 10.23 20.84 -1.07
C LEU A 84 11.22 20.22 -2.06
N PHE A 85 12.05 19.27 -1.64
CA PHE A 85 12.99 18.60 -2.56
C PHE A 85 12.27 17.68 -3.56
N PHE A 86 11.36 16.84 -3.08
CA PHE A 86 10.73 15.80 -3.89
C PHE A 86 9.36 16.18 -4.48
N GLY A 87 8.82 17.36 -4.12
CA GLY A 87 7.58 17.87 -4.68
C GLY A 87 6.32 17.16 -4.16
N PHE A 88 6.27 16.87 -2.86
CA PHE A 88 5.07 16.35 -2.19
C PHE A 88 4.05 17.47 -1.93
N GLN A 89 2.77 17.11 -1.84
CA GLN A 89 1.69 18.04 -1.50
C GLN A 89 1.84 18.54 -0.06
N SER A 90 1.62 19.84 0.17
CA SER A 90 1.73 20.46 1.50
C SER A 90 0.82 19.81 2.55
N ASP A 91 -0.40 19.45 2.17
CA ASP A 91 -1.35 18.79 3.06
C ASP A 91 -0.91 17.36 3.42
N ASN A 92 -0.30 16.63 2.47
CA ASN A 92 0.28 15.31 2.77
C ASN A 92 1.43 15.45 3.76
N VAL A 93 2.31 16.44 3.59
CA VAL A 93 3.40 16.73 4.52
C VAL A 93 2.86 17.01 5.92
N ARG A 94 1.85 17.87 6.04
CA ARG A 94 1.19 18.20 7.31
C ARG A 94 0.57 16.96 7.98
N ASN A 95 -0.12 16.11 7.22
CA ASN A 95 -0.78 14.91 7.74
C ASN A 95 0.24 13.83 8.17
N GLN A 96 1.26 13.58 7.36
CA GLN A 96 2.28 12.57 7.68
C GLN A 96 3.19 12.99 8.83
N ARG A 97 3.42 14.30 9.00
CA ARG A 97 4.09 14.85 10.18
C ARG A 97 3.35 14.47 11.46
N GLU A 98 2.04 14.72 11.53
CA GLU A 98 1.24 14.35 12.70
C GLU A 98 1.23 12.85 12.94
N HIS A 99 1.02 12.08 11.88
CA HIS A 99 1.04 10.63 11.94
C HIS A 99 2.38 10.11 12.51
N LEU A 100 3.52 10.64 12.06
CA LEU A 100 4.83 10.26 12.56
C LEU A 100 5.04 10.65 14.03
N VAL A 101 4.69 11.88 14.42
CA VAL A 101 4.78 12.35 15.81
C VAL A 101 3.96 11.46 16.74
N LEU A 102 2.72 11.13 16.36
CA LEU A 102 1.85 10.25 17.15
C LEU A 102 2.44 8.85 17.34
N HIS A 103 2.97 8.24 16.28
CA HIS A 103 3.58 6.90 16.39
C HIS A 103 4.82 6.89 17.29
N LEU A 104 5.70 7.89 17.14
CA LEU A 104 6.92 8.00 17.94
C LEU A 104 6.60 8.30 19.40
N ALA A 105 5.71 9.25 19.68
CA ALA A 105 5.28 9.57 21.03
C ALA A 105 4.63 8.36 21.72
N ASN A 106 3.68 7.69 21.05
CA ASN A 106 3.02 6.50 21.58
C ASN A 106 4.00 5.35 21.85
N ALA A 107 5.03 5.18 21.03
CA ALA A 107 6.04 4.15 21.23
C ALA A 107 7.01 4.50 22.37
N GLN A 108 7.34 5.77 22.55
CA GLN A 108 8.17 6.25 23.65
C GLN A 108 7.46 6.14 25.00
N MET A 109 6.16 6.47 25.07
CA MET A 109 5.34 6.31 26.28
C MET A 109 5.27 4.87 26.79
N ARG A 110 5.55 3.87 25.93
CA ARG A 110 5.53 2.44 26.26
C ARG A 110 6.89 1.90 26.72
N LEU A 111 7.93 2.74 26.79
CA LEU A 111 9.24 2.32 27.27
C LEU A 111 9.19 1.93 28.76
N GLN A 112 9.80 0.80 29.09
CA GLN A 112 10.00 0.34 30.47
C GLN A 112 11.44 -0.16 30.62
N PRO A 113 12.26 0.46 31.49
CA PRO A 113 11.99 1.68 32.24
C PRO A 113 11.82 2.92 31.33
N PRO A 114 11.28 4.05 31.85
CA PRO A 114 11.23 5.31 31.12
C PRO A 114 12.64 5.76 30.67
N PRO A 115 12.76 6.53 29.57
CA PRO A 115 14.06 7.03 29.11
C PRO A 115 14.66 8.02 30.12
N ASP A 116 16.00 8.07 30.17
CA ASP A 116 16.75 8.96 31.08
C ASP A 116 16.40 10.44 30.88
N ASN A 117 16.08 10.83 29.64
CA ASN A 117 15.59 12.16 29.30
C ASN A 117 14.31 12.07 28.46
N ILE A 118 13.19 12.39 29.10
CA ILE A 118 11.84 12.25 28.54
C ILE A 118 11.56 13.32 27.45
N ASP A 119 12.27 14.46 27.48
CA ASP A 119 12.15 15.51 26.48
C ASP A 119 12.97 15.24 25.20
N THR A 120 13.71 14.12 25.15
CA THR A 120 14.44 13.67 23.94
C THR A 120 13.86 12.37 23.38
N LEU A 121 13.87 12.25 22.05
CA LEU A 121 13.39 11.05 21.38
C LEU A 121 14.42 9.93 21.56
N ASP A 122 14.00 8.81 22.13
CA ASP A 122 14.84 7.63 22.32
C ASP A 122 15.25 7.02 20.95
N PRO A 123 16.57 6.88 20.67
CA PRO A 123 17.04 6.32 19.40
C PRO A 123 16.55 4.88 19.16
N GLY A 124 16.33 4.10 20.23
CA GLY A 124 15.80 2.75 20.16
C GLY A 124 14.34 2.70 19.68
N VAL A 125 13.52 3.67 20.08
CA VAL A 125 12.14 3.83 19.60
C VAL A 125 12.13 4.07 18.10
N LEU A 126 12.90 5.06 17.64
CA LEU A 126 13.01 5.39 16.22
C LEU A 126 13.54 4.21 15.41
N ARG A 127 14.58 3.52 15.93
CA ARG A 127 15.17 2.34 15.29
C ARG A 127 14.19 1.19 15.13
N ARG A 128 13.36 0.91 16.14
CA ARG A 128 12.30 -0.11 16.05
C ARG A 128 11.21 0.30 15.07
N PHE A 129 10.80 1.57 15.09
CA PHE A 129 9.80 2.10 14.17
C PHE A 129 10.24 1.99 12.72
N ARG A 130 11.45 2.47 12.38
CA ARG A 130 12.00 2.34 11.02
C ARG A 130 12.07 0.89 10.56
N ARG A 131 12.65 -0.02 11.38
CA ARG A 131 12.77 -1.44 10.99
C ARG A 131 11.40 -2.06 10.69
N LYS A 132 10.38 -1.71 11.46
CA LYS A 132 9.00 -2.19 11.23
C LYS A 132 8.44 -1.60 9.93
N LEU A 133 8.55 -0.28 9.75
CA LEU A 133 8.04 0.43 8.58
C LEU A 133 8.69 -0.04 7.27
N LEU A 134 10.01 -0.23 7.27
CA LEU A 134 10.81 -0.59 6.09
C LEU A 134 11.09 -2.10 5.99
N SER A 135 10.36 -2.93 6.75
CA SER A 135 10.53 -4.39 6.73
C SER A 135 10.25 -4.97 5.34
N ASN A 136 9.13 -4.58 4.72
CA ASN A 136 8.75 -5.00 3.37
C ASN A 136 9.78 -4.55 2.32
N TYR A 137 10.24 -3.30 2.40
CA TYR A 137 11.29 -2.80 1.51
C TYR A 137 12.60 -3.58 1.64
N SER A 138 12.97 -3.93 2.88
CA SER A 138 14.17 -4.72 3.15
C SER A 138 14.05 -6.13 2.57
N ALA A 139 12.89 -6.78 2.75
CA ALA A 139 12.58 -8.08 2.14
C ALA A 139 12.59 -8.03 0.61
N TRP A 140 12.00 -6.99 0.02
CA TRP A 140 11.99 -6.76 -1.43
C TRP A 140 13.40 -6.57 -2.01
N CYS A 141 14.25 -5.81 -1.32
CA CYS A 141 15.66 -5.66 -1.72
C CYS A 141 16.41 -6.99 -1.66
N SER A 142 16.22 -7.78 -0.60
CA SER A 142 16.81 -9.12 -0.47
C SER A 142 16.33 -10.06 -1.59
N PHE A 143 15.03 -10.05 -1.90
CA PHE A 143 14.44 -10.85 -2.96
C PHE A 143 15.03 -10.53 -4.34
N LEU A 144 15.20 -9.24 -4.68
CA LEU A 144 15.79 -8.81 -5.95
C LEU A 144 17.33 -8.82 -5.97
N GLY A 145 17.99 -9.19 -4.87
CA GLY A 145 19.45 -9.13 -4.74
C GLY A 145 20.02 -7.70 -4.86
N ARG A 146 19.26 -6.67 -4.42
CA ARG A 146 19.67 -5.27 -4.46
C ARG A 146 20.17 -4.80 -3.10
N LYS A 147 21.22 -3.97 -3.09
CA LYS A 147 21.68 -3.30 -1.87
C LYS A 147 20.64 -2.27 -1.43
N SER A 148 20.37 -2.21 -0.13
CA SER A 148 19.47 -1.20 0.43
C SER A 148 20.09 0.19 0.33
N ASN A 149 19.29 1.19 -0.05
CA ASN A 149 19.70 2.60 -0.03
C ASN A 149 19.47 3.25 1.34
N VAL A 150 19.03 2.48 2.34
CA VAL A 150 18.90 2.95 3.71
C VAL A 150 20.24 2.75 4.42
N TRP A 151 21.04 3.81 4.47
CA TRP A 151 22.35 3.78 5.12
C TRP A 151 22.29 4.58 6.43
N ILE A 152 22.52 3.90 7.55
CA ILE A 152 22.61 4.53 8.86
C ILE A 152 24.02 4.26 9.37
N ARG A 153 24.73 5.31 9.79
CA ARG A 153 26.04 5.17 10.44
C ARG A 153 25.79 4.75 11.89
N ASP A 154 26.24 3.55 12.27
CA ASP A 154 26.12 3.06 13.66
C ASP A 154 26.91 3.93 14.66
N SER A 155 27.83 4.78 14.19
CA SER A 155 28.73 5.60 15.01
C SER A 155 28.22 7.01 15.33
N ALA A 156 27.11 7.47 14.77
CA ALA A 156 26.59 8.82 15.01
C ALA A 156 25.18 8.77 15.64
N PRO A 157 24.97 9.43 16.80
CA PRO A 157 23.68 9.44 17.49
C PRO A 157 22.63 10.35 16.83
N ASP A 158 22.87 10.87 15.62
CA ASP A 158 21.95 11.82 14.97
C ASP A 158 20.72 11.09 14.40
N PRO A 159 19.51 11.29 14.98
CA PRO A 159 18.29 10.66 14.50
C PRO A 159 17.83 11.20 13.15
N ARG A 160 18.39 12.33 12.67
CA ARG A 160 17.96 13.04 11.47
C ARG A 160 17.84 12.15 10.26
N ARG A 161 18.87 11.36 9.97
CA ARG A 161 18.88 10.53 8.77
C ARG A 161 17.84 9.42 8.82
N GLU A 162 17.68 8.82 10.00
CA GLU A 162 16.66 7.80 10.21
C GLU A 162 15.25 8.39 10.09
N LEU A 163 15.04 9.59 10.65
CA LEU A 163 13.80 10.36 10.48
C LEU A 163 13.53 10.69 9.02
N LEU A 164 14.54 11.10 8.25
CA LEU A 164 14.40 11.38 6.82
C LEU A 164 13.96 10.14 6.02
N TYR A 165 14.53 8.95 6.29
CA TYR A 165 14.06 7.74 5.62
C TYR A 165 12.63 7.37 6.02
N THR A 166 12.28 7.48 7.30
CA THR A 166 10.90 7.20 7.74
C THR A 166 9.91 8.21 7.18
N GLY A 167 10.27 9.50 7.17
CA GLY A 167 9.46 10.57 6.61
C GLY A 167 9.27 10.39 5.11
N LEU A 168 10.35 10.10 4.37
CA LEU A 168 10.28 9.86 2.93
C LEU A 168 9.32 8.71 2.59
N TYR A 169 9.41 7.58 3.32
CA TYR A 169 8.51 6.46 3.10
C TYR A 169 7.05 6.81 3.41
N LEU A 170 6.79 7.52 4.51
CA LEU A 170 5.45 7.96 4.88
C LEU A 170 4.86 8.97 3.89
N LEU A 171 5.67 9.89 3.35
CA LEU A 171 5.25 10.84 2.33
C LEU A 171 4.88 10.15 1.02
N ILE A 172 5.72 9.21 0.56
CA ILE A 172 5.44 8.33 -0.59
C ILE A 172 4.11 7.60 -0.34
N TRP A 173 3.98 6.93 0.80
CA TRP A 173 2.77 6.19 1.15
C TRP A 173 1.52 7.09 1.21
N GLY A 174 1.67 8.29 1.77
CA GLY A 174 0.61 9.28 1.94
C GLY A 174 0.00 9.74 0.62
N GLU A 175 0.81 9.95 -0.41
CA GLU A 175 0.35 10.37 -1.74
C GLU A 175 0.07 9.21 -2.73
N SER A 176 0.36 7.97 -2.35
CA SER A 176 0.25 6.83 -3.27
C SER A 176 -1.19 6.42 -3.64
N ALA A 177 -2.22 6.89 -2.92
CA ALA A 177 -3.64 6.53 -3.15
C ALA A 177 -3.84 5.01 -3.38
N ASN A 178 -4.32 4.60 -4.55
CA ASN A 178 -4.56 3.18 -4.90
C ASN A 178 -3.27 2.37 -5.10
N LEU A 179 -2.12 3.00 -5.34
CA LEU A 179 -0.84 2.29 -5.47
C LEU A 179 -0.39 1.65 -4.15
N ARG A 180 -1.02 2.00 -3.02
CA ARG A 180 -0.79 1.33 -1.72
C ARG A 180 -1.10 -0.17 -1.75
N PHE A 181 -1.93 -0.62 -2.69
CA PHE A 181 -2.22 -2.04 -2.90
C PHE A 181 -1.14 -2.76 -3.71
N MET A 182 -0.06 -2.06 -4.08
CA MET A 182 1.08 -2.59 -4.83
C MET A 182 2.39 -2.34 -4.04
N PRO A 183 2.65 -3.07 -2.95
CA PRO A 183 3.73 -2.76 -2.01
C PRO A 183 5.14 -2.81 -2.65
N GLU A 184 5.32 -3.54 -3.73
CA GLU A 184 6.59 -3.64 -4.45
C GLU A 184 6.79 -2.49 -5.42
N CYS A 185 5.70 -1.95 -5.98
CA CYS A 185 5.73 -0.65 -6.64
C CYS A 185 6.17 0.46 -5.67
N ILE A 186 5.61 0.47 -4.44
CA ILE A 186 6.03 1.41 -3.39
C ILE A 186 7.52 1.20 -3.03
N SER A 187 7.96 -0.05 -2.92
CA SER A 187 9.35 -0.38 -2.62
C SER A 187 10.31 0.10 -3.72
N TYR A 188 9.90 -0.01 -4.99
CA TYR A 188 10.64 0.51 -6.14
C TYR A 188 10.77 2.05 -6.10
N ILE A 189 9.66 2.76 -5.88
CA ILE A 189 9.66 4.23 -5.77
C ILE A 189 10.57 4.66 -4.61
N PHE A 190 10.38 4.07 -3.43
CA PHE A 190 11.21 4.37 -2.27
C PHE A 190 12.69 4.06 -2.50
N HIS A 191 13.00 2.95 -3.19
CA HIS A 191 14.39 2.58 -3.48
C HIS A 191 15.13 3.69 -4.23
N HIS A 192 14.52 4.23 -5.28
CA HIS A 192 15.14 5.28 -6.09
C HIS A 192 15.16 6.64 -5.38
N MET A 193 14.06 7.04 -4.74
CA MET A 193 14.02 8.31 -4.00
C MET A 193 14.99 8.30 -2.80
N ALA A 194 15.17 7.16 -2.13
CA ALA A 194 16.17 7.02 -1.06
C ALA A 194 17.61 7.14 -1.58
N MET A 195 17.87 6.66 -2.80
CA MET A 195 19.17 6.86 -3.48
C MET A 195 19.40 8.35 -3.77
N GLU A 196 18.40 9.06 -4.31
CA GLU A 196 18.52 10.50 -4.56
C GLU A 196 18.66 11.30 -3.27
N LEU A 197 17.93 10.93 -2.22
CA LEU A 197 18.08 11.50 -0.89
C LEU A 197 19.53 11.38 -0.39
N ASN A 198 20.16 10.20 -0.54
CA ASN A 198 21.55 10.02 -0.14
C ASN A 198 22.50 10.94 -0.90
N ARG A 199 22.32 11.09 -2.22
CA ARG A 199 23.14 11.99 -3.03
C ARG A 199 23.02 13.44 -2.59
N ILE A 200 21.83 13.86 -2.16
CA ILE A 200 21.60 15.21 -1.62
C ILE A 200 22.25 15.37 -0.24
N LEU A 201 22.15 14.36 0.62
CA LEU A 201 22.75 14.40 1.96
C LEU A 201 24.29 14.35 1.93
N GLU A 202 24.87 13.80 0.88
CA GLU A 202 26.32 13.73 0.65
C GLU A 202 26.84 14.91 -0.20
N ASP A 203 25.99 15.91 -0.47
CA ASP A 203 26.30 17.09 -1.28
C ASP A 203 26.96 16.75 -2.64
N TYR A 204 26.52 15.66 -3.26
CA TYR A 204 27.06 15.22 -4.55
C TYR A 204 26.81 16.29 -5.62
N ILE A 205 27.84 16.59 -6.41
CA ILE A 205 27.79 17.54 -7.52
C ILE A 205 27.51 16.75 -8.80
N ASP A 206 26.49 17.15 -9.55
CA ASP A 206 26.19 16.55 -10.84
C ASP A 206 27.27 16.93 -11.85
N GLU A 207 27.97 15.92 -12.38
CA GLU A 207 29.09 16.07 -13.31
C GLU A 207 28.69 16.82 -14.60
N ASN A 208 27.42 16.71 -15.01
CA ASN A 208 26.94 17.34 -16.24
C ASN A 208 26.64 18.83 -16.07
N THR A 209 26.13 19.23 -14.90
CA THR A 209 25.68 20.61 -14.64
C THR A 209 26.67 21.41 -13.80
N GLY A 210 27.61 20.75 -13.12
CA GLY A 210 28.50 21.37 -12.14
C GLY A 210 27.77 21.91 -10.91
N GLN A 211 26.48 21.61 -10.77
CA GLN A 211 25.65 22.08 -9.67
C GLN A 211 25.37 20.92 -8.69
N PRO A 212 25.12 21.23 -7.41
CA PRO A 212 24.66 20.23 -6.45
C PRO A 212 23.41 19.47 -6.95
N VAL A 213 23.40 18.14 -6.82
CA VAL A 213 22.35 17.26 -7.34
C VAL A 213 20.98 17.67 -6.83
N LEU A 214 20.01 17.61 -7.74
CA LEU A 214 18.59 17.74 -7.43
C LEU A 214 17.87 16.42 -7.73
N PRO A 215 16.77 16.12 -7.02
CA PRO A 215 15.92 14.99 -7.38
C PRO A 215 15.49 15.07 -8.83
N SER A 216 15.39 13.91 -9.49
CA SER A 216 14.89 13.82 -10.86
C SER A 216 13.44 14.31 -10.98
N ILE A 217 12.69 14.24 -9.88
CA ILE A 217 11.34 14.77 -9.74
C ILE A 217 11.37 15.85 -8.65
N SER A 218 11.20 17.10 -9.06
CA SER A 218 11.07 18.25 -8.16
C SER A 218 10.10 19.28 -8.74
N GLY A 219 9.69 20.24 -7.91
CA GLY A 219 8.66 21.23 -8.22
C GLY A 219 7.36 20.97 -7.47
N GLU A 220 6.45 21.93 -7.51
CA GLU A 220 5.18 21.85 -6.79
C GLU A 220 4.33 20.68 -7.29
N ASN A 221 3.91 19.80 -6.37
CA ASN A 221 3.09 18.61 -6.66
C ASN A 221 3.71 17.66 -7.71
N ALA A 222 5.02 17.73 -7.91
CA ALA A 222 5.70 16.96 -8.95
C ALA A 222 5.66 15.45 -8.69
N TYR A 223 5.68 15.02 -7.42
CA TYR A 223 5.58 13.60 -7.07
C TYR A 223 4.24 13.01 -7.54
N LEU A 224 3.12 13.65 -7.18
CA LEU A 224 1.79 13.23 -7.62
C LEU A 224 1.69 13.22 -9.15
N ALA A 225 2.14 14.29 -9.82
CA ALA A 225 1.97 14.45 -11.27
C ALA A 225 2.88 13.54 -12.10
N ARG A 226 4.13 13.30 -11.68
CA ARG A 226 5.15 12.58 -12.46
C ARG A 226 5.40 11.14 -12.00
N VAL A 227 5.04 10.80 -10.76
CA VAL A 227 5.22 9.44 -10.22
C VAL A 227 3.90 8.71 -10.09
N VAL A 228 2.97 9.26 -9.29
CA VAL A 228 1.73 8.55 -8.94
C VAL A 228 0.78 8.50 -10.13
N LYS A 229 0.53 9.66 -10.77
CA LYS A 229 -0.47 9.79 -11.84
C LYS A 229 -0.22 8.86 -13.05
N PRO A 230 1.00 8.73 -13.60
CA PRO A 230 1.22 7.83 -14.74
C PRO A 230 0.96 6.35 -14.42
N ILE A 231 1.32 5.90 -13.21
CA ILE A 231 1.07 4.52 -12.78
C ILE A 231 -0.43 4.32 -12.54
N TYR A 232 -1.08 5.29 -11.88
CA TYR A 232 -2.53 5.28 -11.68
C TYR A 232 -3.30 5.24 -13.00
N GLU A 233 -2.93 6.07 -13.98
CA GLU A 233 -3.55 6.07 -15.31
C GLU A 233 -3.37 4.73 -16.01
N THR A 234 -2.22 4.06 -15.84
CA THR A 234 -2.02 2.71 -16.37
C THR A 234 -2.99 1.72 -15.75
N VAL A 235 -3.11 1.72 -14.42
CA VAL A 235 -4.06 0.85 -13.70
C VAL A 235 -5.50 1.15 -14.12
N HIS A 236 -5.88 2.43 -14.18
CA HIS A 236 -7.22 2.86 -14.58
C HIS A 236 -7.57 2.40 -16.00
N ASN A 237 -6.65 2.57 -16.96
CA ASN A 237 -6.87 2.14 -18.33
C ASN A 237 -6.97 0.61 -18.47
N GLU A 238 -6.26 -0.17 -17.64
CA GLU A 238 -6.41 -1.64 -17.59
C GLU A 238 -7.77 -2.05 -17.02
N VAL A 239 -8.26 -1.35 -16.00
CA VAL A 239 -9.60 -1.59 -15.42
C VAL A 239 -10.70 -1.29 -16.43
N GLU A 240 -10.60 -0.19 -17.17
CA GLU A 240 -11.55 0.16 -18.25
C GLU A 240 -11.56 -0.92 -19.35
N ARG A 241 -10.40 -1.51 -19.67
CA ARG A 241 -10.30 -2.64 -20.61
C ARG A 241 -11.00 -3.91 -20.13
N SER A 242 -11.12 -4.09 -18.81
CA SER A 242 -11.84 -5.24 -18.25
C SER A 242 -13.32 -5.23 -18.59
N LYS A 243 -13.89 -4.08 -19.01
CA LYS A 243 -15.33 -3.89 -19.26
C LYS A 243 -16.18 -4.36 -18.07
N ASN A 244 -15.85 -3.92 -16.86
CA ASN A 244 -16.46 -4.38 -15.61
C ASN A 244 -16.40 -5.92 -15.43
N GLY A 245 -15.27 -6.53 -15.81
CA GLY A 245 -15.03 -7.96 -15.65
C GLY A 245 -15.68 -8.88 -16.70
N THR A 246 -16.25 -8.33 -17.77
CA THR A 246 -16.77 -9.15 -18.90
C THR A 246 -15.71 -9.49 -19.94
N ALA A 247 -14.56 -8.82 -19.95
CA ALA A 247 -13.44 -9.18 -20.82
C ALA A 247 -12.72 -10.44 -20.31
N PRO A 248 -12.22 -11.30 -21.21
CA PRO A 248 -11.43 -12.46 -20.80
C PRO A 248 -10.19 -12.01 -20.00
N HIS A 249 -9.91 -12.69 -18.88
CA HIS A 249 -8.81 -12.34 -17.97
C HIS A 249 -7.43 -12.34 -18.64
N SER A 250 -7.25 -12.98 -19.79
CA SER A 250 -6.01 -12.93 -20.58
C SER A 250 -5.79 -11.61 -21.30
N ALA A 251 -6.82 -10.79 -21.47
CA ALA A 251 -6.80 -9.57 -22.28
C ALA A 251 -6.48 -8.28 -21.49
N TRP A 252 -6.41 -8.35 -20.16
CA TRP A 252 -6.15 -7.21 -19.29
C TRP A 252 -5.34 -7.61 -18.04
N ARG A 253 -4.63 -6.65 -17.45
CA ARG A 253 -3.81 -6.84 -16.24
C ARG A 253 -4.55 -6.33 -14.99
N ASN A 254 -4.54 -7.11 -13.91
CA ASN A 254 -5.00 -6.65 -12.61
C ASN A 254 -3.87 -5.94 -11.84
N TYR A 255 -4.20 -5.29 -10.72
CA TYR A 255 -3.21 -4.65 -9.83
C TYR A 255 -2.10 -5.61 -9.39
N ASP A 256 -2.43 -6.90 -9.21
CA ASP A 256 -1.48 -7.95 -8.83
C ASP A 256 -0.46 -8.22 -9.95
N ASP A 257 -0.90 -8.32 -11.21
CA ASP A 257 -0.02 -8.49 -12.37
C ASP A 257 0.90 -7.28 -12.56
N ILE A 258 0.39 -6.07 -12.31
CA ILE A 258 1.18 -4.84 -12.38
C ILE A 258 2.19 -4.80 -11.22
N ASN A 259 1.81 -5.30 -10.05
CA ASN A 259 2.70 -5.38 -8.89
C ASN A 259 3.81 -6.43 -9.10
N GLU A 260 3.49 -7.57 -9.72
CA GLU A 260 4.43 -8.63 -10.08
C GLU A 260 5.55 -8.11 -11.00
N TYR A 261 5.29 -7.09 -11.82
CA TYR A 261 6.33 -6.44 -12.62
C TYR A 261 7.52 -5.95 -11.76
N PHE A 262 7.24 -5.49 -10.54
CA PHE A 262 8.26 -5.01 -9.59
C PHE A 262 8.95 -6.13 -8.80
N TRP A 263 8.58 -7.39 -9.03
CA TRP A 263 9.34 -8.57 -8.61
C TRP A 263 10.42 -8.97 -9.62
N SER A 264 10.50 -8.29 -10.76
CA SER A 264 11.50 -8.57 -11.78
C SER A 264 12.61 -7.51 -11.81
N PRO A 265 13.89 -7.91 -11.97
CA PRO A 265 14.98 -6.96 -12.26
C PRO A 265 14.74 -6.10 -13.51
N ARG A 266 13.76 -6.49 -14.35
CA ARG A 266 13.30 -5.73 -15.51
C ARG A 266 12.79 -4.34 -15.15
N CYS A 267 12.24 -4.12 -13.96
CA CYS A 267 11.77 -2.79 -13.55
C CYS A 267 12.93 -1.77 -13.59
N PHE A 268 14.12 -2.12 -13.08
CA PHE A 268 15.30 -1.25 -13.12
C PHE A 268 15.85 -1.00 -14.52
N GLN A 269 15.73 -1.97 -15.42
CA GLN A 269 16.31 -1.88 -16.77
C GLN A 269 15.39 -1.16 -17.76
N LYS A 270 14.08 -1.42 -17.68
CA LYS A 270 13.09 -0.96 -18.66
C LYS A 270 12.29 0.25 -18.20
N LEU A 271 11.87 0.28 -16.93
CA LEU A 271 11.09 1.41 -16.40
C LEU A 271 11.98 2.61 -16.10
N LYS A 272 13.21 2.34 -15.62
CA LYS A 272 14.25 3.34 -15.28
C LYS A 272 13.80 4.33 -14.19
N TRP A 273 14.73 5.19 -13.77
CA TRP A 273 14.46 6.32 -12.89
C TRP A 273 15.23 7.56 -13.38
N PRO A 274 14.57 8.70 -13.65
CA PRO A 274 13.11 8.90 -13.66
C PRO A 274 12.40 7.98 -14.67
N MET A 275 11.11 7.75 -14.45
CA MET A 275 10.34 6.75 -15.20
C MET A 275 10.20 7.11 -16.68
N ASP A 276 10.54 6.17 -17.55
CA ASP A 276 10.36 6.31 -19.00
C ASP A 276 8.90 6.00 -19.38
N LEU A 277 8.13 7.05 -19.66
CA LEU A 277 6.72 6.95 -20.09
C LEU A 277 6.55 6.22 -21.43
N GLY A 278 7.62 6.09 -22.23
CA GLY A 278 7.64 5.28 -23.44
C GLY A 278 7.88 3.79 -23.20
N SER A 279 8.15 3.39 -21.96
CA SER A 279 8.42 1.98 -21.63
C SER A 279 7.19 1.09 -21.82
N ASN A 280 7.43 -0.20 -22.09
CA ASN A 280 6.37 -1.19 -22.28
C ASN A 280 5.44 -1.34 -21.04
N PHE A 281 5.84 -0.81 -19.89
CA PHE A 281 5.02 -0.81 -18.67
C PHE A 281 3.79 0.10 -18.83
N PHE A 282 4.00 1.32 -19.36
CA PHE A 282 2.95 2.31 -19.66
C PHE A 282 2.33 2.11 -21.05
N ALA A 283 2.93 1.28 -21.90
CA ALA A 283 2.43 1.04 -23.25
C ALA A 283 1.06 0.35 -23.24
N LEU A 284 0.03 1.15 -23.48
CA LEU A 284 -1.35 0.72 -23.66
C LEU A 284 -1.64 0.21 -25.10
N SER A 285 -0.73 0.40 -26.06
CA SER A 285 -1.01 0.14 -27.49
C SER A 285 -1.14 -1.35 -27.84
N SER A 286 -2.18 -1.71 -28.61
CA SER A 286 -2.39 -3.04 -29.19
C SER A 286 -1.36 -3.46 -30.24
N LYS A 287 -0.37 -2.60 -30.55
CA LYS A 287 0.65 -2.83 -31.60
C LYS A 287 2.08 -2.93 -31.06
N SER A 288 2.31 -2.62 -29.79
CA SER A 288 3.61 -2.79 -29.12
C SER A 288 3.56 -4.07 -28.29
N LYS A 289 4.65 -4.85 -28.24
CA LYS A 289 4.77 -6.07 -27.41
C LYS A 289 4.60 -5.70 -25.93
N HIS A 290 3.35 -5.68 -25.50
CA HIS A 290 2.92 -5.52 -24.13
C HIS A 290 3.61 -6.57 -23.25
N VAL A 291 3.98 -6.20 -22.03
CA VAL A 291 4.44 -7.20 -21.06
C VAL A 291 3.21 -7.99 -20.64
N GLY A 292 2.96 -9.10 -21.32
CA GLY A 292 1.87 -10.01 -20.99
C GLY A 292 2.03 -10.58 -19.58
N LYS A 293 0.92 -11.10 -19.04
CA LYS A 293 0.88 -11.81 -17.76
C LYS A 293 2.05 -12.80 -17.66
N THR A 294 2.88 -12.61 -16.65
CA THR A 294 3.99 -13.52 -16.34
C THR A 294 3.52 -14.70 -15.48
N GLY A 295 2.29 -14.66 -14.98
CA GLY A 295 1.63 -15.73 -14.25
C GLY A 295 0.66 -16.60 -15.06
N PHE A 296 0.18 -17.65 -14.38
CA PHE A 296 -0.82 -18.60 -14.87
C PHE A 296 -2.09 -17.89 -15.34
N VAL A 297 -2.43 -18.06 -16.62
CA VAL A 297 -3.68 -17.56 -17.18
C VAL A 297 -4.76 -18.61 -16.91
N GLU A 298 -5.54 -18.41 -15.85
CA GLU A 298 -6.74 -19.24 -15.64
C GLU A 298 -7.73 -18.96 -16.78
N GLN A 299 -7.77 -19.84 -17.78
CA GLN A 299 -8.87 -19.88 -18.73
C GLN A 299 -10.11 -20.36 -17.99
N ARG A 300 -10.94 -19.42 -17.52
CA ARG A 300 -12.25 -19.74 -16.95
C ARG A 300 -13.18 -20.22 -18.06
N SER A 301 -13.17 -21.53 -18.30
CA SER A 301 -14.17 -22.20 -19.13
C SER A 301 -15.31 -22.69 -18.25
N PHE A 302 -16.53 -22.82 -18.81
CA PHE A 302 -17.65 -23.49 -18.15
C PHE A 302 -17.26 -24.90 -17.62
N TRP A 303 -16.35 -25.57 -18.33
CA TRP A 303 -15.81 -26.87 -17.95
C TRP A 303 -15.00 -26.86 -16.64
N ASN A 304 -14.47 -25.71 -16.20
CA ASN A 304 -13.78 -25.61 -14.92
C ASN A 304 -14.74 -25.82 -13.73
N LEU A 305 -16.03 -25.51 -13.88
CA LEU A 305 -17.04 -25.80 -12.85
C LEU A 305 -17.25 -27.31 -12.67
N PHE A 306 -17.29 -28.05 -13.79
CA PHE A 306 -17.41 -29.51 -13.77
C PHE A 306 -16.14 -30.18 -13.23
N ARG A 307 -14.95 -29.67 -13.58
CA ARG A 307 -13.67 -30.15 -13.06
C ARG A 307 -13.51 -29.88 -11.56
N SER A 308 -13.81 -28.65 -11.11
CA SER A 308 -13.56 -28.25 -9.71
C SER A 308 -14.48 -28.96 -8.71
N PHE A 309 -15.66 -29.39 -9.16
CA PHE A 309 -16.66 -30.08 -8.36
C PHE A 309 -16.97 -31.48 -8.89
N ASP A 310 -15.97 -32.17 -9.45
CA ASP A 310 -16.08 -33.50 -10.06
C ASP A 310 -16.83 -34.51 -9.17
N ARG A 311 -16.46 -34.58 -7.89
CA ARG A 311 -17.04 -35.53 -6.93
C ARG A 311 -18.52 -35.26 -6.68
N LEU A 312 -18.92 -33.99 -6.68
CA LEU A 312 -20.32 -33.59 -6.48
C LEU A 312 -21.16 -34.00 -7.70
N TRP A 313 -20.68 -33.73 -8.91
CA TRP A 313 -21.40 -34.09 -10.13
C TRP A 313 -21.51 -35.60 -10.31
N VAL A 314 -20.43 -36.34 -10.05
CA VAL A 314 -20.45 -37.81 -10.10
C VAL A 314 -21.44 -38.36 -9.08
N MET A 315 -21.42 -37.87 -7.84
CA MET A 315 -22.38 -38.31 -6.82
C MET A 315 -23.83 -38.04 -7.23
N LEU A 316 -24.14 -36.84 -7.73
CA LEU A 316 -25.50 -36.46 -8.14
C LEU A 316 -26.02 -37.31 -9.30
N ILE A 317 -25.20 -37.55 -10.33
CA ILE A 317 -25.62 -38.35 -11.50
C ILE A 317 -25.86 -39.81 -11.12
N LEU A 318 -24.97 -40.41 -10.32
CA LEU A 318 -25.11 -41.79 -9.89
C LEU A 318 -26.31 -41.97 -8.95
N PHE A 319 -26.50 -41.02 -8.03
CA PHE A 319 -27.66 -41.02 -7.15
C PHE A 319 -28.96 -40.86 -7.94
N LEU A 320 -29.01 -39.93 -8.90
CA LEU A 320 -30.17 -39.72 -9.75
C LEU A 320 -30.52 -40.97 -10.55
N GLN A 321 -29.53 -41.64 -11.15
CA GLN A 321 -29.74 -42.89 -11.87
C GLN A 321 -30.29 -43.98 -10.94
N ALA A 322 -29.70 -44.17 -9.76
CA ALA A 322 -30.19 -45.13 -8.77
C ALA A 322 -31.62 -44.81 -8.32
N ALA A 323 -31.90 -43.53 -8.05
CA ALA A 323 -33.22 -43.06 -7.63
C ALA A 323 -34.28 -43.27 -8.74
N ILE A 324 -33.96 -43.00 -10.01
CA ILE A 324 -34.85 -43.27 -11.13
C ILE A 324 -35.16 -44.76 -11.24
N ILE A 325 -34.15 -45.63 -11.15
CA ILE A 325 -34.33 -47.10 -11.23
C ILE A 325 -35.24 -47.59 -10.10
N VAL A 326 -35.06 -47.08 -8.89
CA VAL A 326 -35.85 -47.44 -7.71
C VAL A 326 -37.27 -46.88 -7.80
N ALA A 327 -37.44 -45.63 -8.25
CA ALA A 327 -38.75 -44.99 -8.39
C ALA A 327 -39.61 -45.63 -9.49
N TRP A 328 -39.00 -46.18 -10.54
CA TRP A 328 -39.72 -46.78 -11.66
C TRP A 328 -40.49 -48.05 -11.31
N GLU A 329 -40.19 -48.70 -10.18
CA GLU A 329 -40.95 -49.85 -9.67
C GLU A 329 -42.31 -49.46 -9.07
N GLY A 330 -42.52 -48.18 -8.73
CA GLY A 330 -43.81 -47.69 -8.23
C GLY A 330 -44.21 -48.21 -6.86
N LYS A 331 -43.26 -48.67 -6.03
CA LYS A 331 -43.54 -49.09 -4.64
C LYS A 331 -43.62 -47.89 -3.70
N GLU A 332 -44.37 -48.05 -2.62
CA GLU A 332 -44.60 -47.01 -1.61
C GLU A 332 -43.30 -46.59 -0.89
N TYR A 333 -42.37 -47.53 -0.70
CA TYR A 333 -41.07 -47.25 -0.11
C TYR A 333 -39.86 -47.77 -0.92
N PRO A 334 -38.75 -47.01 -0.98
CA PRO A 334 -37.54 -47.38 -1.73
C PRO A 334 -36.92 -48.73 -1.34
N TRP A 335 -36.93 -49.08 -0.05
CA TRP A 335 -36.36 -50.33 0.44
C TRP A 335 -37.13 -51.57 -0.03
N GLN A 336 -38.45 -51.45 -0.22
CA GLN A 336 -39.27 -52.54 -0.76
C GLN A 336 -38.99 -52.80 -2.24
N ALA A 337 -38.57 -51.78 -3.00
CA ALA A 337 -38.17 -51.94 -4.39
C ALA A 337 -36.81 -52.64 -4.49
N LEU A 338 -35.91 -52.40 -3.53
CA LEU A 338 -34.58 -53.00 -3.46
C LEU A 338 -34.56 -54.48 -3.05
N GLU A 339 -35.66 -55.05 -2.56
CA GLU A 339 -35.78 -56.49 -2.32
C GLU A 339 -35.86 -57.31 -3.61
N SER A 340 -36.29 -56.69 -4.72
CA SER A 340 -36.36 -57.34 -6.02
C SER A 340 -34.97 -57.54 -6.60
N ARG A 341 -34.62 -58.81 -6.88
CA ARG A 341 -33.36 -59.18 -7.55
C ARG A 341 -33.20 -58.47 -8.90
N TYR A 342 -34.32 -58.19 -9.58
CA TYR A 342 -34.33 -57.48 -10.86
C TYR A 342 -33.86 -56.02 -10.72
N VAL A 343 -34.34 -55.33 -9.69
CA VAL A 343 -34.00 -53.94 -9.39
C VAL A 343 -32.55 -53.84 -8.94
N GLN A 344 -32.10 -54.77 -8.09
CA GLN A 344 -30.69 -54.84 -7.67
C GLN A 344 -29.74 -54.94 -8.86
N VAL A 345 -30.03 -55.82 -9.84
CA VAL A 345 -29.21 -55.96 -11.06
C VAL A 345 -29.25 -54.68 -11.90
N ARG A 346 -30.40 -54.00 -11.99
CA ARG A 346 -30.49 -52.70 -12.69
C ARG A 346 -29.71 -51.61 -11.97
N VAL A 347 -29.72 -51.55 -10.64
CA VAL A 347 -28.92 -50.57 -9.87
C VAL A 347 -27.41 -50.78 -10.09
N LEU A 348 -26.95 -52.00 -10.37
CA LEU A 348 -25.54 -52.22 -10.75
C LEU A 348 -25.13 -51.50 -12.05
N THR A 349 -26.07 -51.03 -12.87
CA THR A 349 -25.74 -50.19 -14.04
C THR A 349 -25.08 -48.87 -13.67
N VAL A 350 -25.18 -48.46 -12.40
CA VAL A 350 -24.46 -47.30 -11.83
C VAL A 350 -22.94 -47.49 -11.91
N PHE A 351 -22.41 -48.72 -11.90
CA PHE A 351 -20.97 -48.96 -12.08
C PHE A 351 -20.49 -48.66 -13.50
N PHE A 352 -21.31 -48.95 -14.51
CA PHE A 352 -20.98 -48.62 -15.90
C PHE A 352 -20.97 -47.11 -16.13
N THR A 353 -21.97 -46.39 -15.61
CA THR A 353 -22.02 -44.92 -15.70
C THR A 353 -20.91 -44.26 -14.89
N TRP A 354 -20.56 -44.79 -13.71
CA TRP A 354 -19.40 -44.33 -12.94
C TRP A 354 -18.10 -44.45 -13.75
N SER A 355 -17.91 -45.59 -14.43
CA SER A 355 -16.72 -45.82 -15.26
C SER A 355 -16.65 -44.84 -16.44
N ALA A 356 -17.78 -44.57 -17.09
CA ALA A 356 -17.87 -43.58 -18.16
C ALA A 356 -17.59 -42.14 -17.68
N LEU A 357 -18.12 -41.76 -16.51
CA LEU A 357 -17.86 -40.46 -15.90
C LEU A 357 -16.39 -40.28 -15.50
N ARG A 358 -15.73 -41.35 -15.02
CA ARG A 358 -14.28 -41.34 -14.75
C ARG A 358 -13.45 -41.17 -16.02
N LEU A 359 -13.86 -41.82 -17.12
CA LEU A 359 -13.22 -41.63 -18.42
C LEU A 359 -13.38 -40.18 -18.90
N LEU A 360 -14.59 -39.61 -18.82
CA LEU A 360 -14.85 -38.22 -19.17
C LEU A 360 -14.01 -37.23 -18.33
N GLN A 361 -13.91 -37.48 -17.02
CA GLN A 361 -13.05 -36.69 -16.13
C GLN A 361 -11.59 -36.73 -16.58
N SER A 362 -11.07 -37.92 -16.91
CA SER A 362 -9.68 -38.06 -17.38
C SER A 362 -9.42 -37.30 -18.69
N LEU A 363 -10.41 -37.26 -19.59
CA LEU A 363 -10.34 -36.51 -20.84
C LEU A 363 -10.38 -34.99 -20.62
N LEU A 364 -11.21 -34.53 -19.67
CA LEU A 364 -11.27 -33.12 -19.26
C LEU A 364 -9.96 -32.68 -18.60
N ASP A 365 -9.38 -33.51 -17.74
CA ASP A 365 -8.10 -33.23 -17.10
C ASP A 365 -6.95 -33.18 -18.10
N ALA A 366 -6.97 -34.05 -19.12
CA ALA A 366 -6.00 -33.99 -20.22
C ALA A 366 -6.20 -32.73 -21.09
N GLY A 367 -7.44 -32.40 -21.45
CA GLY A 367 -7.74 -31.25 -22.31
C GLY A 367 -7.47 -29.90 -21.65
N CYS A 368 -7.72 -29.77 -20.34
CA CYS A 368 -7.50 -28.52 -19.60
C CYS A 368 -6.04 -28.30 -19.16
N ASN A 369 -5.19 -29.33 -19.12
CA ASN A 369 -3.75 -29.18 -18.83
C ASN A 369 -2.90 -28.83 -20.08
N ILE A 370 -3.47 -28.94 -21.28
CA ILE A 370 -2.76 -28.71 -22.56
C ILE A 370 -2.97 -27.27 -23.09
N ALA A 371 -3.73 -26.42 -22.39
CA ALA A 371 -4.10 -25.07 -22.84
C ALA A 371 -3.31 -23.94 -22.14
#